data_AF-A0A6P5NEK1-F1
#
_entry.id   AF-A0A6P5NEK1-F1
#
_cell.length_a   1.000
_cell.length_b   1.000
_cell.length_c   1.000
_cell.angle_alpha   90.00
_cell.angle_beta   90.00
_cell.angle_gamma   90.00
#
_symmetry.space_group_name_H-M   'P 1'
#
loop_
_entity.id
_entity.type
_entity.pdbx_description
1 polymer ?
#
loop_
_entity_poly.entity_id
_entity_poly.type
_entity_poly.pdbx_seq_one_letter_code
_entity_poly.pdbx_strand_id
1 'polypeptide(L)'
;MGLFDDLPLPEDKAYLRRELAKIDESWTVARFDSLPHVVHISTSKDRDAAAQLLKEQSDVVEEVVDEVVQTYHSSFNKAIQNYSQILKLFSDSTESISVLKVDLAEAKKHLSARNKQLHQLWYRSVTLRHIISLLDQIEGIAKVPARMLIAEKQFYAAVQLQVQSMLMLEREGLQTVGFQLTHILSYFHLILSRKLLFFINSSPPWFCTSLGILVKRSK
;
A
#
# COMPACT_ATOMS: atom_id res chain seq x y z
N MET A 1 37.16 -47.45 -7.60
CA MET A 1 35.70 -47.25 -7.76
C MET A 1 35.22 -48.41 -8.59
N GLY A 2 34.38 -49.27 -8.02
CA GLY A 2 33.84 -50.40 -8.74
C GLY A 2 32.89 -49.91 -9.82
N LEU A 3 32.87 -50.58 -10.98
CA LEU A 3 32.04 -50.23 -12.13
C LEU A 3 30.53 -50.16 -11.79
N PHE A 4 30.11 -50.84 -10.72
CA PHE A 4 28.71 -51.01 -10.33
C PHE A 4 28.29 -50.26 -9.06
N ASP A 5 29.18 -49.43 -8.48
CA ASP A 5 28.89 -48.74 -7.21
C ASP A 5 27.78 -47.67 -7.33
N ASP A 6 27.62 -47.08 -8.52
CA ASP A 6 26.64 -46.02 -8.79
C ASP A 6 25.28 -46.53 -9.32
N LEU A 7 25.03 -47.85 -9.35
CA LEU A 7 23.73 -48.36 -9.80
C LEU A 7 22.61 -47.96 -8.83
N PRO A 8 21.48 -47.41 -9.32
CA PRO A 8 20.33 -47.09 -8.49
C PRO A 8 19.58 -48.38 -8.12
N LEU A 9 20.10 -49.08 -7.11
CA LEU A 9 19.49 -50.25 -6.51
C LEU A 9 18.83 -49.85 -5.18
N PRO A 10 17.60 -50.30 -4.91
CA PRO A 10 16.95 -50.06 -3.64
C PRO A 10 17.66 -50.82 -2.49
N GLU A 11 17.57 -50.30 -1.27
CA GLU A 11 18.39 -50.76 -0.12
C GLU A 11 18.11 -52.22 0.27
N ASP A 12 16.90 -52.70 0.02
CA ASP A 12 16.48 -54.09 0.19
C ASP A 12 17.24 -55.07 -0.72
N LYS A 13 17.72 -54.61 -1.89
CA LYS A 13 18.47 -55.40 -2.87
C LYS A 13 19.97 -55.13 -2.88
N ALA A 14 20.52 -54.54 -1.82
CA ALA A 14 21.96 -54.28 -1.69
C ALA A 14 22.83 -55.56 -1.75
N TYR A 15 22.25 -56.76 -1.56
CA TYR A 15 22.97 -58.03 -1.75
C TYR A 15 23.36 -58.27 -3.21
N LEU A 16 22.59 -57.77 -4.18
CA LEU A 16 22.90 -57.92 -5.60
C LEU A 16 24.22 -57.24 -5.99
N ARG A 17 24.57 -56.11 -5.33
CA ARG A 17 25.88 -55.48 -5.51
C ARG A 17 27.03 -56.39 -5.05
N ARG A 18 26.81 -57.13 -3.96
CA ARG A 18 27.81 -58.10 -3.45
C ARG A 18 27.93 -59.31 -4.37
N GLU A 19 26.84 -59.78 -4.96
CA GLU A 19 26.87 -60.88 -5.94
C GLU A 19 27.51 -60.44 -7.27
N LEU A 20 27.21 -59.23 -7.76
CA LEU A 20 27.87 -58.62 -8.92
C LEU A 20 29.38 -58.47 -8.73
N ALA A 21 29.83 -58.12 -7.52
CA ALA A 21 31.25 -58.00 -7.21
C ALA A 21 32.01 -59.34 -7.22
N LYS A 22 31.29 -60.48 -7.18
CA LYS A 22 31.89 -61.82 -7.32
C LYS A 22 32.07 -62.23 -8.78
N ILE A 23 31.45 -61.52 -9.72
CA ILE A 23 31.61 -61.78 -11.15
C ILE A 23 33.00 -61.32 -11.56
N ASP A 24 33.71 -62.18 -12.29
CA ASP A 24 35.08 -61.91 -12.72
C ASP A 24 35.13 -60.67 -13.63
N GLU A 25 36.16 -59.84 -13.46
CA GLU A 25 36.35 -58.62 -14.25
C GLU A 25 36.55 -58.93 -15.75
N SER A 26 36.93 -60.18 -16.10
CA SER A 26 37.01 -60.69 -17.47
C SER A 26 35.69 -60.56 -18.26
N TRP A 27 34.55 -60.51 -17.58
CA TRP A 27 33.22 -60.35 -18.19
C TRP A 27 32.85 -58.91 -18.50
N THR A 28 33.60 -57.94 -17.97
CA THR A 28 33.32 -56.49 -18.13
C THR A 28 34.02 -55.86 -19.33
N VAL A 29 34.80 -56.64 -20.08
CA VAL A 29 35.62 -56.16 -21.20
C VAL A 29 34.73 -55.80 -22.40
N ALA A 30 34.93 -54.59 -22.96
CA ALA A 30 34.15 -54.06 -24.09
C ALA A 30 34.22 -54.91 -25.38
N ARG A 31 35.26 -55.74 -25.53
CA ARG A 31 35.37 -56.77 -26.58
C ARG A 31 35.37 -58.13 -25.91
N PHE A 32 34.18 -58.70 -25.78
CA PHE A 32 33.97 -60.01 -25.19
C PHE A 32 34.55 -61.11 -26.09
N ASP A 33 35.45 -61.92 -25.54
CA ASP A 33 35.91 -63.17 -26.17
C ASP A 33 35.32 -64.37 -25.42
N SER A 34 34.46 -65.11 -26.12
CA SER A 34 33.76 -66.26 -25.55
C SER A 34 34.63 -67.51 -25.49
N LEU A 35 35.68 -67.60 -26.31
CA LEU A 35 36.47 -68.82 -26.47
C LEU A 35 37.20 -69.25 -25.17
N PRO A 36 37.87 -68.36 -24.42
CA PRO A 36 38.52 -68.74 -23.16
C PRO A 36 37.51 -69.27 -22.13
N HIS A 37 36.32 -68.68 -22.08
CA HIS A 37 35.26 -69.05 -21.13
C HIS A 37 34.66 -70.42 -21.49
N VAL A 38 34.36 -70.66 -22.77
CA VAL A 38 33.85 -71.95 -23.25
C VAL A 38 34.88 -73.06 -23.08
N VAL A 39 36.16 -72.79 -23.33
CA VAL A 39 37.26 -73.73 -23.10
C VAL A 39 37.41 -74.03 -21.61
N HIS A 40 37.36 -73.02 -20.73
CA HIS A 40 37.44 -73.22 -19.29
C HIS A 40 36.31 -74.13 -18.77
N ILE A 41 35.07 -73.91 -19.22
CA ILE A 41 33.93 -74.77 -18.87
C ILE A 41 34.13 -76.19 -19.43
N SER A 42 34.56 -76.31 -20.68
CA SER A 42 34.73 -77.59 -21.37
C SER A 42 35.90 -78.43 -20.84
N THR A 43 36.97 -77.80 -20.34
CA THR A 43 38.16 -78.46 -19.80
C THR A 43 38.04 -78.74 -18.29
N SER A 44 37.07 -78.13 -17.60
CA SER A 44 36.79 -78.39 -16.18
C SER A 44 36.29 -79.82 -15.95
N LYS A 45 36.61 -80.40 -14.78
CA LYS A 45 36.15 -81.74 -14.37
C LYS A 45 34.64 -81.79 -14.08
N ASP A 46 34.08 -80.68 -13.61
CA ASP A 46 32.67 -80.54 -13.20
C ASP A 46 31.94 -79.54 -14.11
N ARG A 47 31.72 -79.96 -15.35
CA ARG A 47 31.11 -79.13 -16.40
C ARG A 47 29.72 -78.63 -16.03
N ASP A 48 28.92 -79.48 -15.40
CA ASP A 48 27.55 -79.14 -14.99
C ASP A 48 27.57 -78.08 -13.89
N ALA A 49 28.47 -78.20 -12.90
CA ALA A 49 28.60 -77.22 -11.82
C ALA A 49 29.07 -75.85 -12.33
N ALA A 50 30.02 -75.83 -13.27
CA ALA A 50 30.47 -74.58 -13.90
C ALA A 50 29.37 -73.91 -14.73
N ALA A 51 28.55 -74.69 -15.44
CA ALA A 51 27.40 -74.19 -16.18
C ALA A 51 26.29 -73.66 -15.24
N GLN A 52 26.08 -74.32 -14.11
CA GLN A 52 25.09 -73.89 -13.10
C GLN A 52 25.49 -72.57 -12.45
N LEU A 53 26.76 -72.40 -12.09
CA LEU A 53 27.29 -71.17 -11.52
C LEU A 53 27.16 -69.98 -12.50
N LEU A 54 27.39 -70.20 -13.79
CA LEU A 54 27.17 -69.19 -14.82
C LEU A 54 25.70 -68.80 -14.97
N LYS A 55 24.81 -69.78 -14.84
CA LYS A 55 23.37 -69.53 -14.88
C LYS A 55 22.93 -68.70 -13.68
N GLU A 56 23.40 -69.03 -12.48
CA GLU A 56 23.14 -68.24 -11.27
C GLU A 56 23.67 -66.81 -11.39
N GLN A 57 24.87 -66.62 -11.96
CA GLN A 57 25.42 -65.29 -12.24
C GLN A 57 24.59 -64.51 -13.27
N SER A 58 24.10 -65.18 -14.32
CA SER A 58 23.21 -64.58 -15.33
C SER A 58 21.88 -64.14 -14.72
N ASP A 59 21.28 -64.97 -13.89
CA ASP A 59 19.99 -64.68 -13.24
C ASP A 59 20.12 -63.46 -12.30
N VAL A 60 21.25 -63.33 -11.59
CA VAL A 60 21.56 -62.14 -10.76
C VAL A 60 21.69 -60.87 -11.61
N VAL A 61 22.34 -60.95 -12.77
CA VAL A 61 22.49 -59.79 -13.67
C VAL A 61 21.14 -59.39 -14.25
N GLU A 62 20.30 -60.35 -14.65
CA GLU A 62 18.95 -60.09 -15.15
C GLU A 62 18.09 -59.37 -14.10
N GLU A 63 18.12 -59.84 -12.83
CA GLU A 63 17.40 -59.19 -11.73
C GLU A 63 17.85 -57.73 -11.52
N VAL A 64 19.15 -57.46 -11.62
CA VAL A 64 19.69 -56.09 -11.50
C VAL A 64 19.26 -55.22 -12.66
N VAL A 65 19.31 -55.73 -13.89
CA VAL A 65 18.90 -54.98 -15.08
C VAL A 65 17.43 -54.60 -14.98
N ASP A 66 16.55 -55.53 -14.57
CA ASP A 66 15.13 -55.26 -14.39
C ASP A 66 14.88 -54.16 -13.35
N GLU A 67 15.58 -54.20 -12.21
CA GLU A 67 15.44 -53.20 -11.16
C GLU A 67 15.88 -51.80 -11.62
N VAL A 68 17.02 -51.72 -12.33
CA VAL A 68 17.51 -50.46 -12.89
C VAL A 68 16.49 -49.92 -13.91
N VAL A 69 16.03 -50.76 -14.83
CA VAL A 69 15.04 -50.38 -15.86
C VAL A 69 13.76 -49.87 -15.21
N GLN A 70 13.23 -50.57 -14.20
CA GLN A 70 12.02 -50.19 -13.50
C GLN A 70 12.18 -48.87 -12.70
N THR A 71 13.34 -48.68 -12.06
CA THR A 71 13.67 -47.45 -11.35
C THR A 71 13.75 -46.25 -12.29
N TYR A 72 14.42 -46.40 -13.44
CA TYR A 72 14.50 -45.34 -14.44
C TYR A 72 13.14 -45.04 -15.08
N HIS A 73 12.33 -46.06 -15.44
CA HIS A 73 10.99 -45.84 -15.98
C HIS A 73 10.06 -45.12 -15.00
N SER A 74 10.06 -45.52 -13.73
CA SER A 74 9.21 -44.89 -12.72
C SER A 74 9.65 -43.45 -12.41
N SER A 75 10.96 -43.22 -12.31
CA SER A 75 11.52 -41.89 -12.04
C SER A 75 11.31 -40.94 -13.21
N PHE A 76 11.52 -41.42 -14.43
CA PHE A 76 11.26 -40.64 -15.65
C PHE A 76 9.79 -40.27 -15.77
N ASN A 77 8.88 -41.24 -15.61
CA ASN A 77 7.44 -40.97 -15.66
C ASN A 77 7.00 -39.96 -14.58
N LYS A 78 7.52 -40.07 -13.35
CA LYS A 78 7.26 -39.08 -12.29
C LYS A 78 7.76 -37.69 -12.67
N ALA A 79 8.97 -37.58 -13.24
CA ALA A 79 9.53 -36.31 -13.69
C ALA A 79 8.67 -35.67 -14.80
N ILE A 80 8.22 -36.46 -15.78
CA ILE A 80 7.34 -36.01 -16.87
C ILE A 80 5.98 -35.52 -16.34
N GLN A 81 5.38 -36.27 -15.40
CA GLN A 81 4.12 -35.88 -14.78
C GLN A 81 4.24 -34.58 -13.98
N ASN A 82 5.29 -34.45 -13.15
CA ASN A 82 5.55 -33.22 -12.40
C ASN A 82 5.76 -32.02 -13.32
N TYR A 83 6.53 -32.18 -14.39
CA TYR A 83 6.74 -31.12 -15.36
C TYR A 83 5.44 -30.68 -16.03
N SER A 84 4.59 -31.64 -16.40
CA SER A 84 3.26 -31.37 -17.00
C SER A 84 2.34 -30.63 -16.02
N GLN A 85 2.38 -30.98 -14.73
CA GLN A 85 1.64 -30.29 -13.69
C GLN A 85 2.14 -28.86 -13.49
N ILE A 86 3.47 -28.65 -13.49
CA ILE A 86 4.06 -27.30 -13.39
C ILE A 86 3.64 -26.43 -14.59
N LEU A 87 3.67 -26.98 -15.81
CA LEU A 87 3.20 -26.26 -17.00
C LEU A 87 1.73 -25.85 -16.88
N LYS A 88 0.87 -26.73 -16.37
CA LYS A 88 -0.54 -26.41 -16.12
C LYS A 88 -0.69 -25.28 -15.11
N LEU A 89 -0.02 -25.38 -13.96
CA LEU A 89 -0.04 -24.33 -12.94
C LEU A 89 0.45 -22.99 -13.47
N PHE A 90 1.46 -23.00 -14.34
CA PHE A 90 1.98 -21.78 -14.97
C PHE A 90 0.97 -21.18 -15.96
N SER A 91 0.28 -22.02 -16.73
CA SER A 91 -0.80 -21.58 -17.62
C SER A 91 -1.97 -20.97 -16.83
N ASP A 92 -2.44 -21.66 -15.79
CA ASP A 92 -3.53 -21.20 -14.92
C ASP A 92 -3.17 -19.88 -14.22
N SER A 93 -1.92 -19.74 -13.79
CA SER A 93 -1.41 -18.50 -13.19
C SER A 93 -1.36 -17.36 -14.21
N THR A 94 -0.90 -17.64 -15.43
CA THR A 94 -0.85 -16.64 -16.52
C THR A 94 -2.25 -16.15 -16.88
N GLU A 95 -3.23 -17.05 -16.97
CA GLU A 95 -4.63 -16.71 -17.18
C GLU A 95 -5.18 -15.88 -16.03
N SER A 96 -4.94 -16.29 -14.78
CA SER A 96 -5.38 -15.55 -13.58
C SER A 96 -4.81 -14.13 -13.53
N ILE A 97 -3.53 -13.95 -13.90
CA ILE A 97 -2.91 -12.63 -14.01
C ILE A 97 -3.57 -11.79 -15.11
N SER A 98 -3.97 -12.41 -16.23
CA SER A 98 -4.66 -11.70 -17.30
C SER A 98 -6.03 -11.17 -16.86
N VAL A 99 -6.79 -11.98 -16.11
CA VAL A 99 -8.09 -11.59 -15.53
C VAL A 99 -7.88 -10.46 -14.52
N LEU A 100 -6.95 -10.61 -13.57
CA LEU A 100 -6.65 -9.58 -12.58
C LEU A 100 -6.23 -8.23 -13.21
N LYS A 101 -5.51 -8.25 -14.34
CA LYS A 101 -5.17 -7.03 -15.07
C LYS A 101 -6.41 -6.34 -15.63
N VAL A 102 -7.38 -7.09 -16.13
CA VAL A 102 -8.66 -6.55 -16.62
C VAL A 102 -9.44 -5.95 -15.45
N ASP A 103 -9.58 -6.69 -14.35
CA ASP A 103 -10.30 -6.24 -13.16
C ASP A 103 -9.68 -4.95 -12.57
N LEU A 104 -8.35 -4.88 -12.51
CA LEU A 104 -7.64 -3.69 -12.06
C LEU A 104 -7.83 -2.50 -13.02
N ALA A 105 -7.85 -2.73 -14.32
CA ALA A 105 -8.14 -1.69 -15.30
C ALA A 105 -9.58 -1.17 -15.15
N GLU A 106 -10.54 -2.05 -14.89
CA GLU A 106 -11.94 -1.68 -14.63
C GLU A 106 -12.09 -0.91 -13.32
N ALA A 107 -11.48 -1.39 -12.23
CA ALA A 107 -11.46 -0.68 -10.94
C ALA A 107 -10.83 0.71 -11.07
N LYS A 108 -9.72 0.83 -11.81
CA LYS A 108 -9.09 2.13 -12.12
C LYS A 108 -10.03 3.04 -12.91
N LYS A 109 -10.77 2.51 -13.89
CA LYS A 109 -11.78 3.26 -14.65
C LYS A 109 -12.88 3.79 -13.74
N HIS A 110 -13.44 2.96 -12.85
CA HIS A 110 -14.44 3.39 -11.89
C HIS A 110 -13.91 4.47 -10.93
N LEU A 111 -12.70 4.30 -10.40
CA LEU A 111 -12.10 5.29 -9.50
C LEU A 111 -11.83 6.62 -10.22
N SER A 112 -11.29 6.58 -11.44
CA SER A 112 -11.04 7.79 -12.23
C SER A 112 -12.33 8.52 -12.62
N ALA A 113 -13.42 7.80 -12.89
CA ALA A 113 -14.74 8.41 -13.12
C ALA A 113 -15.23 9.15 -11.86
N ARG A 114 -15.02 8.57 -10.68
CA ARG A 114 -15.37 9.19 -9.39
C ARG A 114 -14.42 10.32 -8.98
N ASN A 115 -13.19 10.36 -9.48
CA ASN A 115 -12.19 11.36 -9.11
C ASN A 115 -12.65 12.80 -9.43
N LYS A 116 -13.32 13.03 -10.58
CA LYS A 116 -13.88 14.35 -10.91
C LYS A 116 -14.96 14.79 -9.92
N GLN A 117 -15.84 13.87 -9.54
CA GLN A 117 -16.88 14.15 -8.53
C GLN A 117 -16.25 14.39 -7.15
N LEU A 118 -15.24 13.62 -6.77
CA LEU A 118 -14.52 13.79 -5.52
C LEU A 118 -13.80 15.15 -5.44
N HIS A 119 -13.17 15.57 -6.54
CA HIS A 119 -12.52 16.89 -6.61
C HIS A 119 -13.53 18.04 -6.47
N GLN A 120 -14.71 17.92 -7.10
CA GLN A 120 -15.80 18.88 -6.94
C GLN A 120 -16.30 18.94 -5.48
N LEU A 121 -16.50 17.78 -4.84
CA LEU A 121 -16.91 17.72 -3.43
C LEU A 121 -15.84 18.30 -2.51
N TRP A 122 -14.56 18.01 -2.77
CA TRP A 122 -13.45 18.57 -2.03
C TRP A 122 -13.43 20.10 -2.14
N TYR A 123 -13.50 20.64 -3.36
CA TYR A 123 -13.54 22.08 -3.60
C TYR A 123 -14.72 22.73 -2.87
N ARG A 124 -15.91 22.14 -3.00
CA ARG A 124 -17.11 22.60 -2.27
C ARG A 124 -16.88 22.58 -0.76
N SER A 125 -16.23 21.56 -0.20
CA SER A 125 -15.92 21.51 1.24
C SER A 125 -14.93 22.59 1.67
N VAL A 126 -13.93 22.89 0.84
CA VAL A 126 -12.94 23.95 1.10
C VAL A 126 -13.62 25.31 1.08
N THR A 127 -14.43 25.59 0.05
CA THR A 127 -15.20 26.84 -0.06
C THR A 127 -16.15 27.02 1.13
N LEU A 128 -16.86 25.96 1.54
CA LEU A 128 -17.75 26.01 2.70
C LEU A 128 -16.98 26.30 3.99
N ARG A 129 -15.80 25.71 4.21
CA ARG A 129 -14.95 26.03 5.37
C ARG A 129 -14.53 27.50 5.37
N HIS A 130 -14.16 28.05 4.21
CA HIS A 130 -13.79 29.46 4.10
C HIS A 130 -14.98 30.38 4.40
N ILE A 131 -16.17 30.06 3.87
CA ILE A 131 -17.40 30.81 4.16
C ILE A 131 -17.72 30.78 5.67
N ILE A 132 -17.61 29.62 6.32
CA ILE A 132 -17.83 29.52 7.78
C ILE A 132 -16.83 30.40 8.53
N SER A 133 -15.56 30.41 8.13
CA SER A 133 -14.55 31.29 8.74
C SER A 133 -14.89 32.77 8.57
N LEU A 134 -15.32 33.19 7.37
CA LEU A 134 -15.75 34.57 7.13
C LEU A 134 -16.99 34.93 7.96
N LEU A 135 -17.94 34.00 8.08
CA LEU A 135 -19.14 34.21 8.90
C LEU A 135 -18.80 34.35 10.38
N ASP A 136 -17.88 33.55 10.91
CA ASP A 136 -17.41 33.66 12.30
C ASP A 136 -16.71 35.01 12.55
N GLN A 137 -15.91 35.49 11.58
CA GLN A 137 -15.31 36.82 11.64
C GLN A 137 -16.36 37.93 11.67
N ILE A 138 -17.36 37.87 10.79
CA ILE A 138 -18.47 38.83 10.76
C ILE A 138 -19.25 38.80 12.07
N GLU A 139 -19.53 37.61 12.62
CA GLU A 139 -20.21 37.47 13.91
C GLU A 139 -19.37 38.06 15.05
N GLY A 140 -18.06 37.84 15.05
CA GLY A 140 -17.12 38.46 15.98
C GLY A 140 -17.20 39.98 15.94
N ILE A 141 -17.19 40.57 14.74
CA ILE A 141 -17.30 42.01 14.54
C ILE A 141 -18.69 42.54 14.94
N ALA A 142 -19.77 41.82 14.60
CA ALA A 142 -21.14 42.21 14.94
C ALA A 142 -21.41 42.22 16.45
N LYS A 143 -20.69 41.40 17.23
CA LYS A 143 -20.78 41.37 18.70
C LYS A 143 -20.06 42.53 19.38
N VAL A 144 -19.15 43.23 18.70
CA VAL A 144 -18.38 44.37 19.26
C VAL A 144 -19.29 45.55 19.65
N PRO A 145 -20.20 46.03 18.79
CA PRO A 145 -21.12 47.12 19.15
C PRO A 145 -22.11 46.77 20.26
N ALA A 146 -22.55 45.51 20.32
CA ALA A 146 -23.47 45.04 21.35
C ALA A 146 -22.80 45.01 22.75
N ARG A 147 -21.53 44.58 22.84
CA ARG A 147 -20.74 44.67 24.07
C ARG A 147 -20.44 46.12 24.46
N MET A 148 -20.21 47.00 23.48
CA MET A 148 -19.96 48.43 23.67
C MET A 148 -21.14 49.18 24.33
N LEU A 149 -22.38 48.79 24.04
CA LEU A 149 -23.58 49.48 24.54
C LEU A 149 -23.94 49.12 25.99
N ILE A 150 -23.47 47.97 26.48
CA ILE A 150 -23.83 47.43 27.80
C ILE A 150 -22.79 47.79 28.86
N ALA A 151 -21.52 48.01 28.47
CA ALA A 151 -20.44 48.43 29.37
C ALA A 151 -20.32 49.96 29.44
N GLU A 152 -21.21 50.57 30.21
CA GLU A 152 -21.08 51.86 30.91
C GLU A 152 -19.90 52.79 30.51
N LYS A 153 -20.20 53.83 29.71
CA LYS A 153 -19.45 55.09 29.56
C LYS A 153 -17.97 55.05 29.09
N GLN A 154 -17.41 53.91 28.69
CA GLN A 154 -16.03 53.86 28.16
C GLN A 154 -15.98 54.01 26.62
N PHE A 155 -16.35 55.19 26.12
CA PHE A 155 -16.34 55.50 24.68
C PHE A 155 -14.94 55.37 24.03
N TYR A 156 -13.88 55.60 24.79
CA TYR A 156 -12.50 55.55 24.29
C TYR A 156 -12.03 54.12 24.00
N ALA A 157 -12.26 53.18 24.92
CA ALA A 157 -11.91 51.77 24.73
C ALA A 157 -12.71 51.12 23.59
N ALA A 158 -13.98 51.54 23.43
CA ALA A 158 -14.83 51.12 22.33
C ALA A 158 -14.29 51.57 20.96
N VAL A 159 -13.89 52.84 20.83
CA VAL A 159 -13.29 53.36 19.60
C VAL A 159 -11.97 52.66 19.29
N GLN A 160 -11.14 52.35 20.30
CA GLN A 160 -9.88 51.64 20.11
C GLN A 160 -10.08 50.19 19.62
N LEU A 161 -11.03 49.46 20.22
CA LEU A 161 -11.38 48.10 19.79
C LEU A 161 -12.00 48.11 18.37
N GLN A 162 -12.79 49.14 18.06
CA GLN A 162 -13.38 49.35 16.75
C GLN A 162 -12.32 49.63 15.67
N VAL A 163 -11.34 50.49 15.95
CA VAL A 163 -10.20 50.73 15.05
C VAL A 163 -9.37 49.46 14.85
N GLN A 164 -9.16 48.65 15.89
CA GLN A 164 -8.48 47.36 15.73
C GLN A 164 -9.28 46.39 14.85
N SER A 165 -10.60 46.31 15.03
CA SER A 165 -11.45 45.48 14.16
C SER A 165 -11.43 45.94 12.69
N MET A 166 -11.37 47.26 12.44
CA MET A 166 -11.20 47.82 11.09
C MET A 166 -9.86 47.41 10.45
N LEU A 167 -8.76 47.48 11.21
CA LEU A 167 -7.44 47.08 10.73
C LEU A 167 -7.35 45.57 10.44
N MET A 168 -8.10 44.74 11.17
CA MET A 168 -8.20 43.31 10.87
C MET A 168 -8.97 43.04 9.58
N LEU A 169 -10.08 43.76 9.34
CA LEU A 169 -10.86 43.68 8.10
C LEU A 169 -10.08 44.14 6.85
N GLU A 170 -9.24 45.17 6.98
CA GLU A 170 -8.44 45.71 5.87
C GLU A 170 -7.36 44.72 5.41
N ARG A 171 -6.83 43.90 6.34
CA ARG A 171 -5.87 42.83 6.02
C ARG A 171 -6.49 41.64 5.29
N GLU A 172 -7.79 41.39 5.45
CA GLU A 172 -8.46 40.19 4.91
C GLU A 172 -9.16 40.43 3.55
N GLY A 173 -9.01 41.61 2.95
CA GLY A 173 -9.47 41.87 1.58
C GLY A 173 -11.00 41.94 1.40
N LEU A 174 -11.76 42.07 2.48
CA LEU A 174 -13.23 42.06 2.51
C LEU A 174 -13.85 43.43 2.15
N GLN A 175 -13.54 43.96 0.97
CA GLN A 175 -13.98 45.31 0.55
C GLN A 175 -15.51 45.47 0.48
N THR A 176 -16.24 44.42 0.10
CA THR A 176 -17.71 44.47 -0.05
C THR A 176 -18.45 44.49 1.30
N VAL A 177 -17.92 43.77 2.30
CA VAL A 177 -18.45 43.80 3.68
C VAL A 177 -18.02 45.09 4.38
N GLY A 178 -16.81 45.59 4.08
CA GLY A 178 -16.32 46.88 4.54
C GLY A 178 -17.26 48.04 4.18
N PHE A 179 -17.87 48.04 2.99
CA PHE A 179 -18.82 49.09 2.58
C PHE A 179 -20.14 49.07 3.36
N GLN A 180 -20.69 47.88 3.65
CA GLN A 180 -21.90 47.78 4.48
C GLN A 180 -21.61 48.14 5.94
N LEU A 181 -20.44 47.78 6.44
CA LEU A 181 -20.02 48.15 7.78
C LEU A 181 -19.70 49.65 7.91
N THR A 182 -19.05 50.28 6.93
CA THR A 182 -18.82 51.74 6.97
C THR A 182 -20.14 52.52 7.00
N HIS A 183 -21.19 51.99 6.37
CA HIS A 183 -22.53 52.55 6.47
C HIS A 183 -23.14 52.42 7.87
N ILE A 184 -22.94 51.27 8.54
CA ILE A 184 -23.37 51.06 9.94
C ILE A 184 -22.54 51.94 10.89
N LEU A 185 -21.25 52.10 10.62
CA LEU A 185 -20.31 52.92 11.38
C LEU A 185 -20.61 54.42 11.23
N SER A 186 -20.99 54.89 10.04
CA SER A 186 -21.44 56.28 9.84
C SER A 186 -22.75 56.56 10.57
N TYR A 187 -23.69 55.61 10.56
CA TYR A 187 -24.91 55.66 11.34
C TYR A 187 -24.62 55.72 12.84
N PHE A 188 -23.69 54.90 13.33
CA PHE A 188 -23.27 54.93 14.73
C PHE A 188 -22.57 56.24 15.12
N HIS A 189 -21.70 56.77 14.26
CA HIS A 189 -21.05 58.06 14.46
C HIS A 189 -22.08 59.20 14.50
N LEU A 190 -23.10 59.16 13.64
CA LEU A 190 -24.19 60.14 13.63
C LEU A 190 -25.02 60.06 14.93
N ILE A 191 -25.35 58.85 15.38
CA ILE A 191 -26.09 58.62 16.64
C ILE A 191 -25.27 59.09 17.85
N LEU A 192 -23.97 58.77 17.88
CA LEU A 192 -23.07 59.18 18.96
C LEU A 192 -22.94 60.70 19.00
N SER A 193 -22.72 61.34 17.85
CA SER A 193 -22.66 62.81 17.73
C SER A 193 -23.94 63.47 18.25
N ARG A 194 -25.11 62.92 17.88
CA ARG A 194 -26.42 63.45 18.29
C ARG A 194 -26.66 63.28 19.80
N LYS A 195 -26.20 62.17 20.39
CA LYS A 195 -26.33 61.88 21.83
C LYS A 195 -25.36 62.71 22.68
N LEU A 196 -24.15 62.96 22.17
CA LEU A 196 -23.16 63.85 22.79
C LEU A 196 -23.62 65.31 22.77
N LEU A 197 -24.22 65.75 21.65
CA LEU A 197 -24.78 67.10 21.52
C LEU A 197 -26.00 67.31 22.44
N PHE A 198 -26.83 66.27 22.63
CA PHE A 198 -27.91 66.27 23.61
C PHE A 198 -27.37 66.35 25.06
N PHE A 199 -26.29 65.64 25.36
CA PHE A 199 -25.67 65.65 26.69
C PHE A 199 -25.06 67.01 27.04
N ILE A 200 -24.43 67.68 26.07
CA ILE A 200 -23.88 69.05 26.22
C ILE A 200 -25.00 70.07 26.45
N ASN A 201 -26.12 69.94 25.73
CA ASN A 201 -27.22 70.92 25.82
C ASN A 201 -28.13 70.71 27.05
N SER A 202 -28.12 69.50 27.64
CA SER A 202 -28.94 69.15 28.81
C SER A 202 -28.19 69.23 30.14
N SER A 203 -26.90 69.60 30.13
CA SER A 203 -26.06 69.73 31.32
C SER A 203 -26.23 71.09 32.02
N PRO A 204 -26.36 71.15 33.37
CA PRO A 204 -26.53 72.40 34.10
C PRO A 204 -25.32 73.37 33.98
N PRO A 205 -25.52 74.69 34.05
CA PRO A 205 -24.49 75.70 33.76
C PRO A 205 -23.24 75.64 34.67
N TRP A 206 -23.36 75.06 35.87
CA TRP A 206 -22.26 74.94 36.84
C TRP A 206 -21.28 73.80 36.52
N PHE A 207 -21.64 72.87 35.62
CA PHE A 207 -20.74 71.80 35.19
C PHE A 207 -19.68 72.30 34.19
N CYS A 208 -20.03 73.28 33.35
CA CYS A 208 -19.15 73.85 32.34
C CYS A 208 -18.03 74.72 32.92
N THR A 209 -18.23 75.32 34.11
CA THR A 209 -17.22 76.17 34.75
C THR A 209 -16.10 75.37 35.44
N SER A 210 -16.34 74.14 35.90
CA SER A 210 -15.29 73.33 36.56
C SER A 210 -14.29 72.70 35.59
N LEU A 211 -14.68 72.51 34.31
CA LEU A 211 -13.83 71.85 33.31
C LEU A 211 -13.04 72.83 32.42
N GLY A 212 -13.06 74.14 32.71
CA GLY A 212 -12.29 75.13 31.94
C GLY A 212 -12.68 75.23 30.46
N ILE A 213 -13.87 74.76 30.07
CA ILE A 213 -14.37 74.91 28.71
C ILE A 213 -15.10 76.24 28.62
N LEU A 214 -14.38 77.25 28.15
CA LEU A 214 -14.93 78.57 27.85
C LEU A 214 -15.84 78.45 26.61
N VAL A 215 -17.09 78.03 26.81
CA VAL A 215 -18.11 78.03 25.75
C VAL A 215 -18.45 79.49 25.44
N LYS A 216 -17.79 80.03 24.43
CA LYS A 216 -18.17 81.28 23.78
C LYS A 216 -19.50 81.03 23.07
N ARG A 217 -20.63 81.31 23.74
CA ARG A 217 -21.96 81.36 23.10
C ARG A 217 -21.96 82.49 22.08
N SER A 218 -21.87 82.16 20.80
CA SER A 218 -22.38 83.06 19.75
C SER A 218 -23.90 83.03 19.82
N LYS A 219 -24.51 84.22 19.76
CA LYS A 219 -25.91 84.37 19.34
C LYS A 219 -26.10 83.83 17.94
#